data_AF-A0A932H2U3-F1
#
_entry.id   AF-A0A932H2U3-F1
#
_cell.length_a   1.000
_cell.length_b   1.000
_cell.length_c   1.000
_cell.angle_alpha   90.00
_cell.angle_beta   90.00
_cell.angle_gamma   90.00
#
_symmetry.space_group_name_H-M   'P 1'
#
loop_
_entity.id
_entity.type
_entity.pdbx_description
1 polymer ?
#
loop_
_entity_poly.entity_id
_entity_poly.type
_entity_poly.pdbx_seq_one_letter_code
_entity_poly.pdbx_strand_id
1 'polypeptide(L)'
;MLIHATVTVSGDSLTRVACEARLRRLLSAQFLRNEVTEHHGADALCYDLKVEGGIPFPVFAQASQEFPGLAFAAEWVNVAAGEKGSATIVNGRVTGQASERIATRAGDDHPVHVEVAPDGRLTLALTLFRAGREEWRGYALTATRDALLRLLRRPESDAVELYATEGAAEWSLVWSGDARSGGFRLGKLEPPVSIEDAVYQELERIVRRFVSDWIWFASERREDIAVETERYERHGYAVSGANVRSSRLHRILADAGERRPCAYSTLDADERSVKDVILATWAKSDEA
;
A
#
# COMPACT_ATOMS: atom_id res chain seq x y z
N MET A 1 -21.83 4.31 -14.28
CA MET A 1 -20.66 3.39 -14.21
C MET A 1 -19.50 4.19 -13.65
N LEU A 2 -19.24 4.11 -12.35
CA LEU A 2 -18.36 5.09 -11.68
C LEU A 2 -16.89 4.71 -11.84
N ILE A 3 -16.12 5.57 -12.49
CA ILE A 3 -14.66 5.48 -12.56
C ILE A 3 -14.08 6.46 -11.54
N HIS A 4 -13.19 5.94 -10.69
CA HIS A 4 -12.37 6.77 -9.81
C HIS A 4 -11.04 6.99 -10.48
N ALA A 5 -10.66 8.24 -10.69
CA ALA A 5 -9.38 8.59 -11.26
C ALA A 5 -8.72 9.72 -10.48
N THR A 6 -7.40 9.65 -10.35
CA THR A 6 -6.57 10.70 -9.75
C THR A 6 -5.64 11.22 -10.81
N VAL A 7 -5.61 12.53 -11.03
CA VAL A 7 -4.67 13.18 -11.95
C VAL A 7 -3.76 14.11 -11.18
N THR A 8 -2.47 13.81 -11.23
CA THR A 8 -1.40 14.60 -10.60
C THR A 8 -0.66 15.41 -11.65
N VAL A 9 -0.49 16.70 -11.41
CA VAL A 9 0.27 17.62 -12.25
C VAL A 9 1.48 18.12 -11.46
N SER A 10 2.68 17.82 -11.96
CA SER A 10 3.95 18.16 -11.30
C SER A 10 4.86 18.97 -12.22
N GLY A 11 5.78 19.74 -11.63
CA GLY A 11 6.72 20.61 -12.34
C GLY A 11 6.88 21.98 -11.68
N ASP A 12 7.39 22.94 -12.43
CA ASP A 12 7.66 24.30 -11.95
C ASP A 12 6.44 24.96 -11.28
N SER A 13 6.65 25.60 -10.14
CA SER A 13 5.59 26.14 -9.28
C SER A 13 4.80 27.27 -9.93
N LEU A 14 5.47 28.22 -10.60
CA LEU A 14 4.82 29.35 -11.27
C LEU A 14 3.98 28.86 -12.46
N THR A 15 4.52 27.88 -13.19
CA THR A 15 3.83 27.25 -14.32
C THR A 15 2.61 26.46 -13.84
N ARG A 16 2.68 25.79 -12.68
CA ARG A 16 1.55 25.07 -12.08
C ARG A 16 0.40 26.00 -11.67
N VAL A 17 0.66 27.18 -11.11
CA VAL A 17 -0.41 28.13 -10.74
C VAL A 17 -1.21 28.57 -11.99
N ALA A 18 -0.53 28.85 -13.10
CA ALA A 18 -1.20 29.18 -14.36
C ALA A 18 -2.00 27.98 -14.91
N CYS A 19 -1.44 26.77 -14.79
CA CYS A 19 -2.10 25.53 -15.18
C CYS A 19 -3.37 25.24 -14.36
N GLU A 20 -3.32 25.44 -13.04
CA GLU A 20 -4.47 25.30 -12.14
C GLU A 20 -5.64 26.18 -12.60
N ALA A 21 -5.38 27.47 -12.82
CA ALA A 21 -6.41 28.41 -13.27
C ALA A 21 -6.99 28.05 -14.64
N ARG A 22 -6.21 27.37 -15.48
CA ARG A 22 -6.66 26.86 -16.77
C ARG A 22 -7.52 25.59 -16.61
N LEU A 23 -7.05 24.62 -15.84
CA LEU A 23 -7.76 23.37 -15.56
C LEU A 23 -9.10 23.65 -14.87
N ARG A 24 -9.14 24.57 -13.90
CA ARG A 24 -10.39 24.99 -13.26
C ARG A 24 -11.42 25.48 -14.28
N ARG A 25 -11.01 26.27 -15.27
CA ARG A 25 -11.89 26.74 -16.36
C ARG A 25 -12.36 25.59 -17.25
N LEU A 26 -11.44 24.74 -17.70
CA LEU A 26 -11.75 23.62 -18.59
C LEU A 26 -12.68 22.59 -17.92
N LEU A 27 -12.42 22.25 -16.65
CA LEU A 27 -13.20 21.28 -15.88
C LEU A 27 -14.58 21.85 -15.51
N SER A 28 -14.67 23.13 -15.14
CA SER A 28 -15.95 23.78 -14.85
C SER A 28 -16.93 23.82 -16.03
N ALA A 29 -16.43 23.72 -17.26
CA ALA A 29 -17.24 23.69 -18.47
C ALA A 29 -17.75 22.28 -18.83
N GLN A 30 -17.15 21.22 -18.28
CA GLN A 30 -17.44 19.83 -18.65
C GLN A 30 -18.05 18.98 -17.53
N PHE A 31 -17.91 19.37 -16.26
CA PHE A 31 -18.31 18.53 -15.11
C PHE A 31 -19.27 19.23 -14.14
N LEU A 32 -20.07 18.42 -13.45
CA LEU A 32 -20.82 18.88 -12.28
C LEU A 32 -19.85 19.11 -11.11
N ARG A 33 -20.10 20.13 -10.27
CA ARG A 33 -19.25 20.50 -9.12
C ARG A 33 -18.90 19.36 -8.15
N ASN A 34 -19.64 18.26 -8.19
CA ASN A 34 -19.53 17.14 -7.26
C ASN A 34 -18.70 15.97 -7.82
N GLU A 35 -18.29 16.03 -9.10
CA GLU A 35 -17.56 14.96 -9.80
C GLU A 35 -16.03 15.14 -9.75
N VAL A 36 -15.57 16.33 -9.35
CA VAL A 36 -14.15 16.68 -9.28
C VAL A 36 -13.84 17.29 -7.92
N THR A 37 -12.88 16.72 -7.20
CA THR A 37 -12.32 17.27 -5.97
C THR A 37 -10.89 17.72 -6.24
N GLU A 38 -10.58 18.98 -5.95
CA GLU A 38 -9.25 19.58 -6.13
C GLU A 38 -8.45 19.50 -4.82
N HIS A 39 -7.24 18.95 -4.88
CA HIS A 39 -6.29 18.87 -3.78
C HIS A 39 -4.93 19.39 -4.25
N HIS A 40 -4.54 20.61 -3.86
CA HIS A 40 -3.27 21.20 -4.29
C HIS A 40 -2.25 21.21 -3.15
N GLY A 41 -1.05 20.72 -3.44
CA GLY A 41 0.11 20.81 -2.55
C GLY A 41 1.16 21.79 -3.10
N ALA A 42 2.20 22.05 -2.32
CA ALA A 42 3.27 22.95 -2.72
C ALA A 42 3.93 22.51 -4.05
N ASP A 43 4.06 21.21 -4.30
CA ASP A 43 4.82 20.64 -5.43
C ASP A 43 3.99 19.96 -6.53
N ALA A 44 2.69 19.76 -6.32
CA ALA A 44 1.79 19.20 -7.32
C ALA A 44 0.34 19.67 -7.17
N LEU A 45 -0.39 19.68 -8.30
CA LEU A 45 -1.85 19.76 -8.31
C LEU A 45 -2.39 18.34 -8.38
N CYS A 46 -3.44 18.01 -7.62
CA CYS A 46 -4.09 16.72 -7.66
C CYS A 46 -5.59 16.90 -7.88
N TYR A 47 -6.16 16.15 -8.82
CA TYR A 47 -7.57 16.17 -9.17
C TYR A 47 -8.14 14.76 -8.99
N ASP A 48 -9.02 14.60 -8.01
CA ASP A 48 -9.76 13.36 -7.80
C ASP A 48 -11.11 13.43 -8.51
N LEU A 49 -11.32 12.49 -9.42
CA LEU A 49 -12.43 12.44 -10.36
C LEU A 49 -13.31 11.23 -10.03
N LYS A 50 -14.61 11.47 -9.87
CA LYS A 50 -15.64 10.44 -9.73
C LYS A 50 -16.64 10.61 -10.86
N VAL A 51 -16.36 9.96 -11.99
CA VAL A 51 -17.02 10.26 -13.27
C VAL A 51 -17.73 9.02 -13.83
N GLU A 52 -18.96 9.21 -14.32
CA GLU A 52 -19.75 8.11 -14.87
C GLU A 52 -19.55 7.87 -16.37
N GLY A 53 -18.87 8.79 -17.07
CA GLY A 53 -18.66 8.81 -18.52
C GLY A 53 -17.23 8.61 -19.00
N GLY A 54 -16.29 8.28 -18.10
CA GLY A 54 -14.87 8.17 -18.42
C GLY A 54 -14.04 9.39 -17.99
N ILE A 55 -12.72 9.19 -17.97
CA ILE A 55 -11.76 10.22 -17.57
C ILE A 55 -11.66 11.26 -18.69
N PRO A 56 -11.71 12.57 -18.41
CA PRO A 56 -11.57 13.64 -19.40
C PRO A 56 -10.12 13.82 -19.84
N PHE A 57 -9.50 12.78 -20.38
CA PHE A 57 -8.18 12.86 -20.98
C PHE A 57 -8.02 14.03 -21.97
N PRO A 58 -9.02 14.40 -22.79
CA PRO A 58 -8.90 15.57 -23.67
C PRO A 58 -8.63 16.89 -22.93
N VAL A 59 -9.22 17.10 -21.75
CA VAL A 59 -8.99 18.32 -20.96
C VAL A 59 -7.55 18.37 -20.44
N PHE A 60 -7.08 17.27 -19.89
CA PHE A 60 -5.70 17.18 -19.37
C PHE A 60 -4.66 17.17 -20.49
N ALA A 61 -4.97 16.61 -21.66
CA ALA A 61 -4.13 16.70 -22.84
C ALA A 61 -4.05 18.12 -23.37
N GLN A 62 -5.17 18.84 -23.45
CA GLN A 62 -5.17 20.24 -23.83
C GLN A 62 -4.32 21.09 -22.86
N ALA A 63 -4.50 20.91 -21.56
CA ALA A 63 -3.69 21.60 -20.57
C ALA A 63 -2.20 21.22 -20.70
N SER A 64 -1.88 19.93 -20.86
CA SER A 64 -0.50 19.47 -21.05
C SER A 64 0.17 20.06 -22.30
N GLN A 65 -0.59 20.32 -23.36
CA GLN A 65 -0.09 21.01 -24.56
C GLN A 65 0.19 22.50 -24.31
N GLU A 66 -0.67 23.17 -23.54
CA GLU A 66 -0.51 24.58 -23.17
C GLU A 66 0.63 24.79 -22.15
N PHE A 67 0.95 23.75 -21.36
CA PHE A 67 1.99 23.76 -20.33
C PHE A 67 3.00 22.61 -20.52
N PRO A 68 3.85 22.66 -21.56
CA PRO A 68 4.72 21.54 -21.94
C PRO A 68 5.82 21.23 -20.91
N GLY A 69 6.10 22.14 -19.98
CA GLY A 69 7.04 21.94 -18.86
C GLY A 69 6.45 21.19 -17.67
N LEU A 70 5.17 20.80 -17.71
CA LEU A 70 4.49 20.07 -16.65
C LEU A 70 4.25 18.62 -17.04
N ALA A 71 4.38 17.71 -16.08
CA ALA A 71 4.07 16.29 -16.23
C ALA A 71 2.70 15.99 -15.63
N PHE A 72 1.84 15.34 -16.41
CA PHE A 72 0.50 14.93 -15.99
C PHE A 72 0.48 13.41 -15.87
N ALA A 73 0.26 12.91 -14.66
CA ALA A 73 0.10 11.48 -14.40
C ALA A 73 -1.34 11.22 -13.97
N ALA A 74 -2.03 10.34 -14.67
CA ALA A 74 -3.37 9.89 -14.33
C ALA A 74 -3.32 8.43 -13.88
N GLU A 75 -4.01 8.11 -12.80
CA GLU A 75 -4.27 6.74 -12.36
C GLU A 75 -5.78 6.55 -12.24
N TRP A 76 -6.28 5.36 -12.54
CA TRP A 76 -7.70 5.08 -12.41
C TRP A 76 -8.06 3.65 -12.08
N VAL A 77 -9.27 3.51 -11.57
CA VAL A 77 -9.92 2.23 -11.27
C VAL A 77 -11.36 2.27 -11.78
N ASN A 78 -11.70 1.31 -12.63
CA ASN A 78 -13.05 1.01 -13.08
C ASN A 78 -13.48 -0.33 -12.46
N VAL A 79 -14.13 -0.27 -11.30
CA VAL A 79 -14.57 -1.47 -10.56
C VAL A 79 -15.60 -2.26 -11.36
N ALA A 80 -16.51 -1.58 -12.07
CA ALA A 80 -17.57 -2.23 -12.85
C ALA A 80 -17.03 -3.00 -14.06
N ALA A 81 -15.99 -2.47 -14.70
CA ALA A 81 -15.30 -3.17 -15.79
C ALA A 81 -14.21 -4.13 -15.29
N GLY A 82 -13.87 -4.10 -14.00
CA GLY A 82 -12.78 -4.88 -13.45
C GLY A 82 -11.45 -4.48 -14.07
N GLU A 83 -11.16 -3.19 -14.19
CA GLU A 83 -9.94 -2.66 -14.83
C GLU A 83 -9.31 -1.53 -14.02
N LYS A 84 -7.98 -1.47 -13.98
CA LYS A 84 -7.23 -0.32 -13.49
C LYS A 84 -6.19 0.09 -14.54
N GLY A 85 -5.70 1.31 -14.44
CA GLY A 85 -4.66 1.76 -15.34
C GLY A 85 -4.01 3.05 -14.92
N SER A 86 -2.98 3.41 -15.68
CA SER A 86 -2.24 4.65 -15.54
C SER A 86 -1.90 5.23 -16.90
N ALA A 87 -1.81 6.56 -16.99
CA ALA A 87 -1.40 7.25 -18.19
C ALA A 87 -0.55 8.48 -17.86
N THR A 88 0.54 8.67 -18.59
CA THR A 88 1.36 9.88 -18.52
C THR A 88 1.11 10.72 -19.76
N ILE A 89 0.79 11.99 -19.57
CA ILE A 89 0.51 12.95 -20.64
C ILE A 89 1.60 14.02 -20.61
N VAL A 90 2.28 14.19 -21.74
CA VAL A 90 3.31 15.21 -21.93
C VAL A 90 3.06 15.88 -23.26
N ASN A 91 3.04 17.22 -23.26
CA ASN A 91 2.81 18.04 -24.44
C ASN A 91 1.54 17.62 -25.22
N GLY A 92 0.47 17.32 -24.48
CA GLY A 92 -0.82 16.90 -25.01
C GLY A 92 -0.87 15.52 -25.65
N ARG A 93 0.19 14.71 -25.51
CA ARG A 93 0.23 13.33 -26.00
C ARG A 93 0.37 12.37 -24.83
N VAL A 94 -0.34 11.26 -24.90
CA VAL A 94 -0.12 10.13 -23.99
C VAL A 94 1.21 9.49 -24.37
N THR A 95 2.17 9.52 -23.45
CA THR A 95 3.54 9.01 -23.65
C THR A 95 3.79 7.68 -22.95
N GLY A 96 2.96 7.35 -21.96
CA GLY A 96 2.88 6.02 -21.36
C GLY A 96 1.43 5.72 -21.01
N GLN A 97 0.98 4.51 -21.30
CA GLN A 97 -0.35 4.03 -20.90
C GLN A 97 -0.25 2.56 -20.53
N ALA A 98 -0.79 2.21 -19.38
CA ALA A 98 -0.98 0.83 -18.95
C ALA A 98 -2.44 0.66 -18.54
N SER A 99 -3.07 -0.40 -19.03
CA SER A 99 -4.37 -0.86 -18.57
C SER A 99 -4.27 -2.33 -18.26
N GLU A 100 -4.74 -2.73 -17.09
CA GLU A 100 -4.76 -4.12 -16.67
C GLU A 100 -6.13 -4.45 -16.10
N ARG A 101 -6.59 -5.69 -16.30
CA ARG A 101 -7.75 -6.17 -15.54
C ARG A 101 -7.39 -6.13 -14.06
N ILE A 102 -8.32 -5.71 -13.22
CA ILE A 102 -8.35 -5.98 -11.79
C ILE A 102 -8.45 -7.51 -11.67
N ALA A 103 -7.31 -8.18 -11.76
CA ALA A 103 -7.20 -9.59 -11.50
C ALA A 103 -7.51 -9.84 -10.03
N THR A 104 -8.14 -10.97 -9.73
CA THR A 104 -8.21 -11.50 -8.36
C THR A 104 -6.82 -11.83 -7.78
N ARG A 105 -5.79 -11.85 -8.62
CA ARG A 105 -4.36 -11.65 -8.34
C ARG A 105 -3.61 -11.73 -9.68
N ALA A 106 -2.72 -10.79 -9.99
CA ALA A 106 -1.72 -11.03 -11.04
C ALA A 106 -0.66 -12.01 -10.49
N GLY A 107 -0.01 -12.78 -11.36
CA GLY A 107 0.98 -13.80 -10.95
C GLY A 107 2.15 -13.25 -10.11
N ASP A 108 2.41 -11.94 -10.19
CA ASP A 108 3.46 -11.23 -9.46
C ASP A 108 2.93 -10.30 -8.34
N ASP A 109 1.63 -10.37 -8.03
CA ASP A 109 1.02 -9.55 -6.97
C ASP A 109 0.91 -10.36 -5.69
N HIS A 110 1.81 -10.06 -4.74
CA HIS A 110 1.85 -10.75 -3.45
C HIS A 110 0.63 -10.36 -2.59
N PRO A 111 0.03 -11.31 -1.85
CA PRO A 111 -0.96 -11.02 -0.82
C PRO A 111 -0.59 -9.82 0.02
N VAL A 112 -1.58 -8.99 0.33
CA VAL A 112 -1.43 -7.86 1.24
C VAL A 112 -2.53 -7.92 2.29
N HIS A 113 -2.14 -7.69 3.52
CA HIS A 113 -3.02 -7.41 4.63
C HIS A 113 -2.52 -6.17 5.35
N VAL A 114 -3.41 -5.21 5.61
CA VAL A 114 -3.11 -4.01 6.41
C VAL A 114 -4.27 -3.78 7.35
N GLU A 115 -3.99 -3.75 8.64
CA GLU A 115 -4.91 -3.51 9.72
C GLU A 115 -4.43 -2.30 10.54
N VAL A 116 -5.36 -1.39 10.82
CA VAL A 116 -5.11 -0.16 11.56
C VAL A 116 -6.10 -0.03 12.72
N ALA A 117 -5.71 0.70 13.76
CA ALA A 117 -6.61 1.14 14.81
C ALA A 117 -7.48 2.32 14.33
N PRO A 118 -8.58 2.66 15.03
CA PRO A 118 -9.46 3.76 14.64
C PRO A 118 -8.79 5.14 14.58
N ASP A 119 -7.69 5.33 15.31
CA ASP A 119 -6.86 6.55 15.28
C ASP A 119 -5.85 6.58 14.11
N GLY A 120 -5.89 5.58 13.22
CA GLY A 120 -5.01 5.44 12.07
C GLY A 120 -3.68 4.75 12.36
N ARG A 121 -3.41 4.36 13.62
CA ARG A 121 -2.17 3.66 13.98
C ARG A 121 -2.10 2.29 13.31
N LEU A 122 -0.94 1.96 12.73
CA LEU A 122 -0.71 0.65 12.11
C LEU A 122 -0.66 -0.46 13.18
N THR A 123 -1.57 -1.43 13.08
CA THR A 123 -1.58 -2.61 13.96
C THR A 123 -0.80 -3.76 13.33
N LEU A 124 -1.08 -4.06 12.06
CA LEU A 124 -0.37 -5.09 11.31
C LEU A 124 -0.39 -4.78 9.82
N ALA A 125 0.79 -4.79 9.20
CA ALA A 125 0.99 -4.82 7.76
C ALA A 125 1.73 -6.11 7.41
N LEU A 126 1.25 -6.84 6.40
CA LEU A 126 1.74 -8.16 6.06
C LEU A 126 1.69 -8.36 4.55
N THR A 127 2.78 -8.87 3.99
CA THR A 127 2.80 -9.46 2.66
C THR A 127 3.43 -10.84 2.70
N LEU A 128 2.89 -11.76 1.90
CA LEU A 128 3.27 -13.18 1.92
C LEU A 128 3.46 -13.70 0.50
N PHE A 129 4.18 -14.80 0.37
CA PHE A 129 4.16 -15.66 -0.80
C PHE A 129 4.42 -17.10 -0.41
N ARG A 130 3.91 -18.02 -1.24
CA ARG A 130 4.08 -19.45 -1.03
C ARG A 130 5.39 -19.87 -1.71
N ALA A 131 6.42 -20.14 -0.92
CA ALA A 131 7.73 -20.58 -1.42
C ALA A 131 7.80 -22.10 -1.65
N GLY A 132 6.88 -22.85 -1.05
CA GLY A 132 6.74 -24.29 -1.25
C GLY A 132 5.36 -24.78 -0.79
N ARG A 133 5.10 -26.08 -0.93
CA ARG A 133 3.80 -26.66 -0.56
C ARG A 133 3.41 -26.34 0.89
N GLU A 134 4.37 -26.41 1.81
CA GLU A 134 4.15 -26.19 3.24
C GLU A 134 4.99 -25.03 3.79
N GLU A 135 5.42 -24.13 2.90
CA GLU A 135 6.30 -23.02 3.26
C GLU A 135 5.77 -21.69 2.72
N TRP A 136 5.64 -20.73 3.63
CA TRP A 136 5.35 -19.33 3.33
C TRP A 136 6.51 -18.46 3.76
N ARG A 137 6.75 -17.42 2.99
CA ARG A 137 7.75 -16.39 3.29
C ARG A 137 7.12 -15.02 3.11
N GLY A 138 7.67 -14.01 3.76
CA GLY A 138 7.13 -12.67 3.61
C GLY A 138 7.72 -11.67 4.58
N TYR A 139 6.96 -10.60 4.77
CA TYR A 139 7.35 -9.49 5.62
C TYR A 139 6.16 -9.03 6.45
N ALA A 140 6.38 -8.83 7.73
CA ALA A 140 5.42 -8.25 8.64
C ALA A 140 5.97 -7.00 9.31
N LEU A 141 5.06 -6.09 9.61
CA LEU A 141 5.36 -4.77 10.14
C LEU A 141 4.24 -4.36 11.09
N THR A 142 4.59 -3.84 12.25
CA THR A 142 3.67 -3.11 13.15
C THR A 142 4.10 -1.64 13.19
N ALA A 143 3.44 -0.82 14.00
CA ALA A 143 3.82 0.57 14.22
C ALA A 143 5.29 0.76 14.71
N THR A 144 5.88 -0.26 15.33
CA THR A 144 7.14 -0.15 16.10
C THR A 144 8.25 -1.09 15.66
N ARG A 145 7.93 -2.15 14.91
CA ARG A 145 8.93 -3.14 14.48
C ARG A 145 8.53 -3.85 13.20
N ASP A 146 9.52 -4.48 12.58
CA ASP A 146 9.36 -5.26 11.38
C ASP A 146 10.20 -6.54 11.40
N ALA A 147 9.85 -7.49 10.55
CA ALA A 147 10.61 -8.70 10.37
C ALA A 147 10.35 -9.31 8.99
N LEU A 148 11.41 -9.87 8.39
CA LEU A 148 11.24 -10.95 7.41
C LEU A 148 10.74 -12.18 8.16
N LEU A 149 9.85 -12.93 7.52
CA LEU A 149 9.21 -14.09 8.10
C LEU A 149 9.36 -15.32 7.20
N ARG A 150 9.47 -16.47 7.84
CA ARG A 150 9.34 -17.78 7.19
C ARG A 150 8.48 -18.68 8.06
N LEU A 151 7.39 -19.20 7.52
CA LEU A 151 6.50 -20.14 8.19
C LEU A 151 6.60 -21.51 7.52
N LEU A 152 6.84 -22.55 8.33
CA LEU A 152 6.82 -23.95 7.93
C LEU A 152 5.64 -24.67 8.58
N ARG A 153 4.90 -25.44 7.79
CA ARG A 153 3.86 -26.34 8.28
C ARG A 153 4.32 -27.80 8.20
N ARG A 154 3.97 -28.57 9.22
CA ARG A 154 4.12 -30.03 9.23
C ARG A 154 2.74 -30.66 8.99
N PRO A 155 2.47 -31.19 7.78
CA PRO A 155 1.13 -31.69 7.43
C PRO A 155 0.71 -32.92 8.26
N GLU A 156 1.64 -33.63 8.88
CA GLU A 156 1.36 -34.83 9.68
C GLU A 156 0.91 -34.52 11.12
N SER A 157 1.17 -33.32 11.63
CA SER A 157 0.95 -32.99 13.05
C SER A 157 0.31 -31.64 13.31
N ASP A 158 -0.10 -30.91 12.27
CA ASP A 158 -0.53 -29.49 12.33
C ASP A 158 0.48 -28.57 13.06
N ALA A 159 1.71 -29.06 13.26
CA ALA A 159 2.76 -28.30 13.90
C ALA A 159 3.26 -27.20 12.96
N VAL A 160 3.47 -26.03 13.51
CA VAL A 160 3.91 -24.84 12.80
C VAL A 160 5.15 -24.27 13.45
N GLU A 161 6.10 -23.88 12.61
CA GLU A 161 7.27 -23.11 13.01
C GLU A 161 7.25 -21.78 12.26
N LEU A 162 7.23 -20.67 13.00
CA LEU A 162 7.42 -19.33 12.44
C LEU A 162 8.81 -18.84 12.80
N TYR A 163 9.62 -18.53 11.80
CA TYR A 163 10.93 -17.92 11.94
C TYR A 163 10.82 -16.43 11.63
N ALA A 164 11.54 -15.60 12.38
CA ALA A 164 11.63 -14.16 12.15
C ALA A 164 13.06 -13.65 12.28
N THR A 165 13.36 -12.58 11.54
CA THR A 165 14.59 -11.78 11.69
C THR A 165 14.47 -10.79 12.84
N GLU A 166 15.62 -10.34 13.36
CA GLU A 166 15.72 -9.24 14.31
C GLU A 166 16.87 -8.31 13.88
N GLY A 167 16.57 -7.28 13.09
CA GLY A 167 17.53 -6.25 12.68
C GLY A 167 18.66 -6.68 11.72
N ALA A 168 18.77 -7.96 11.38
CA ALA A 168 19.77 -8.52 10.47
C ALA A 168 19.17 -9.55 9.50
N ALA A 169 19.88 -9.86 8.42
CA ALA A 169 19.50 -10.83 7.39
C ALA A 169 19.70 -12.30 7.85
N GLU A 170 19.29 -12.61 9.08
CA GLU A 170 19.45 -13.91 9.72
C GLU A 170 18.18 -14.27 10.49
N TRP A 171 17.75 -15.53 10.43
CA TRP A 171 16.71 -16.05 11.30
C TRP A 171 17.27 -16.12 12.73
N SER A 172 16.70 -15.35 13.64
CA SER A 172 17.15 -15.25 15.03
C SER A 172 16.10 -15.74 16.02
N LEU A 173 14.81 -15.71 15.65
CA LEU A 173 13.69 -16.11 16.49
C LEU A 173 12.91 -17.24 15.81
N VAL A 174 12.38 -18.16 16.62
CA VAL A 174 11.46 -19.20 16.17
C VAL A 174 10.31 -19.37 17.16
N TRP A 175 9.07 -19.41 16.66
CA TRP A 175 7.91 -19.83 17.42
C TRP A 175 7.49 -21.22 16.94
N SER A 176 7.48 -22.20 17.84
CA SER A 176 7.03 -23.55 17.55
C SER A 176 5.75 -23.85 18.33
N GLY A 177 4.75 -24.42 17.66
CA GLY A 177 3.47 -24.73 18.29
C GLY A 177 2.49 -25.43 17.37
N ASP A 178 1.25 -25.54 17.83
CA ASP A 178 0.14 -26.07 17.06
C ASP A 178 -0.81 -24.91 16.73
N ALA A 179 -1.07 -24.69 15.43
CA ALA A 179 -1.89 -23.60 14.94
C ALA A 179 -3.34 -23.64 15.42
N ARG A 180 -3.91 -24.82 15.71
CA ARG A 180 -5.27 -24.97 16.24
C ARG A 180 -5.35 -24.63 17.72
N SER A 181 -4.32 -25.00 18.47
CA SER A 181 -4.27 -24.75 19.92
C SER A 181 -3.95 -23.28 20.24
N GLY A 182 -3.29 -22.56 19.33
CA GLY A 182 -2.79 -21.21 19.54
C GLY A 182 -1.64 -21.12 20.56
N GLY A 183 -1.16 -22.26 21.08
CA GLY A 183 -0.05 -22.34 22.02
C GLY A 183 1.29 -22.39 21.30
N PHE A 184 2.00 -21.26 21.27
CA PHE A 184 3.32 -21.15 20.68
C PHE A 184 4.38 -20.89 21.74
N ARG A 185 5.53 -21.55 21.60
CA ARG A 185 6.72 -21.33 22.43
C ARG A 185 7.75 -20.56 21.60
N LEU A 186 8.15 -19.40 22.12
CA LEU A 186 9.28 -18.65 21.56
C LEU A 186 10.60 -19.33 21.94
N GLY A 187 11.46 -19.50 20.95
CA GLY A 187 12.85 -19.89 21.07
C GLY A 187 13.74 -18.90 20.33
N LYS A 188 15.00 -18.78 20.78
CA LYS A 188 16.04 -18.01 20.11
C LYS A 188 17.01 -18.98 19.42
N LEU A 189 17.40 -18.69 18.19
CA LEU A 189 18.37 -19.46 17.44
C LEU A 189 19.78 -19.01 17.85
N GLU A 190 20.54 -19.91 18.46
CA GLU A 190 21.93 -19.66 18.87
C GLU A 190 22.85 -20.79 18.33
N PRO A 191 23.67 -20.52 17.30
CA PRO A 191 23.79 -19.24 16.57
C PRO A 191 22.56 -18.94 15.68
N PRO A 192 22.34 -17.66 15.30
CA PRO A 192 21.38 -17.31 14.24
C PRO A 192 21.69 -18.04 12.93
N VAL A 193 20.65 -18.25 12.12
CA VAL A 193 20.78 -18.96 10.84
C VAL A 193 20.70 -17.95 9.70
N SER A 194 21.79 -17.79 8.96
CA SER A 194 21.83 -16.86 7.82
C SER A 194 20.79 -17.20 6.76
N ILE A 195 20.16 -16.16 6.19
CA ILE A 195 19.23 -16.32 5.07
C ILE A 195 20.06 -16.48 3.80
N GLU A 196 19.75 -17.50 2.99
CA GLU A 196 20.41 -17.69 1.69
C GLU A 196 20.23 -16.44 0.80
N ASP A 197 21.31 -15.99 0.14
CA ASP A 197 21.32 -14.74 -0.63
C ASP A 197 20.16 -14.64 -1.64
N ALA A 198 19.88 -15.71 -2.38
CA ALA A 198 18.80 -15.73 -3.37
C ALA A 198 17.41 -15.53 -2.70
N VAL A 199 17.21 -16.13 -1.53
CA VAL A 199 15.97 -15.99 -0.75
C VAL A 199 15.86 -14.58 -0.17
N TYR A 200 16.96 -14.04 0.33
CA TYR A 200 16.99 -12.68 0.85
C TYR A 200 16.69 -11.64 -0.23
N GLN A 201 17.29 -11.77 -1.42
CA GLN A 201 17.04 -10.88 -2.56
C GLN A 201 15.58 -10.94 -3.04
N GLU A 202 14.97 -12.13 -3.05
CA GLU A 202 13.56 -12.28 -3.39
C GLU A 202 12.67 -11.58 -2.35
N LEU A 203 12.93 -11.80 -1.06
CA LEU A 203 12.22 -11.14 0.03
C LEU A 203 12.36 -9.61 -0.04
N GLU A 204 13.58 -9.12 -0.24
CA GLU A 204 13.88 -7.69 -0.33
C GLU A 204 13.11 -7.01 -1.48
N ARG A 205 13.06 -7.65 -2.65
CA ARG A 205 12.29 -7.15 -3.81
C ARG A 205 10.80 -7.00 -3.47
N ILE A 206 10.24 -7.97 -2.75
CA ILE A 206 8.82 -7.98 -2.35
C ILE A 206 8.56 -6.91 -1.29
N VAL A 207 9.43 -6.83 -0.28
CA VAL A 207 9.38 -5.83 0.79
C VAL A 207 9.41 -4.42 0.20
N ARG A 208 10.36 -4.14 -0.69
CA ARG A 208 10.51 -2.81 -1.31
C ARG A 208 9.25 -2.38 -2.04
N ARG A 209 8.63 -3.26 -2.82
CA ARG A 209 7.37 -2.97 -3.51
C ARG A 209 6.23 -2.74 -2.52
N PHE A 210 6.08 -3.63 -1.55
CA PHE A 210 5.02 -3.52 -0.54
C PHE A 210 5.13 -2.22 0.27
N VAL A 211 6.32 -1.92 0.78
CA VAL A 211 6.61 -0.69 1.54
C VAL A 211 6.37 0.53 0.67
N SER A 212 6.89 0.57 -0.55
CA SER A 212 6.67 1.69 -1.48
C SER A 212 5.19 1.99 -1.68
N ASP A 213 4.35 0.96 -1.80
CA ASP A 213 2.93 1.11 -2.15
C ASP A 213 2.03 1.41 -0.95
N TRP A 214 2.42 0.97 0.25
CA TRP A 214 1.54 0.95 1.43
C TRP A 214 2.06 1.75 2.62
N ILE A 215 3.37 1.86 2.79
CA ILE A 215 4.00 2.29 4.04
C ILE A 215 4.86 3.54 3.82
N TRP A 216 4.92 4.39 4.83
CA TRP A 216 5.95 5.42 4.98
C TRP A 216 6.48 5.39 6.42
N PHE A 217 7.75 5.77 6.62
CA PHE A 217 8.38 5.71 7.93
C PHE A 217 8.64 7.11 8.47
N ALA A 218 8.36 7.33 9.76
CA ALA A 218 8.62 8.62 10.39
C ALA A 218 10.12 8.97 10.47
N SER A 219 11.01 7.98 10.32
CA SER A 219 12.47 8.15 10.29
C SER A 219 13.01 8.56 8.92
N GLU A 220 12.20 8.57 7.86
CA GLU A 220 12.62 9.05 6.54
C GLU A 220 12.90 10.55 6.55
N ARG A 221 13.55 11.06 5.50
CA ARG A 221 13.93 12.48 5.45
C ARG A 221 12.67 13.33 5.46
N ARG A 222 12.70 14.44 6.20
CA ARG A 222 11.54 15.33 6.39
C ARG A 222 10.91 15.80 5.07
N GLU A 223 11.73 16.01 4.05
CA GLU A 223 11.28 16.36 2.69
C GLU A 223 10.47 15.26 2.01
N ASP A 224 10.81 13.99 2.25
CA ASP A 224 10.13 12.83 1.65
C ASP A 224 8.78 12.55 2.33
N ILE A 225 8.63 12.90 3.62
CA ILE A 225 7.44 12.60 4.44
C ILE A 225 6.57 13.82 4.79
N ALA A 226 6.93 15.02 4.32
CA ALA A 226 6.21 16.25 4.65
C ALA A 226 4.71 16.18 4.29
N VAL A 227 4.42 15.65 3.10
CA VAL A 227 3.05 15.50 2.59
C VAL A 227 2.23 14.53 3.44
N GLU A 228 2.81 13.37 3.79
CA GLU A 228 2.12 12.38 4.61
C GLU A 228 1.87 12.90 6.04
N THR A 229 2.86 13.60 6.61
CA THR A 229 2.74 14.21 7.94
C THR A 229 1.62 15.23 8.00
N GLU A 230 1.56 16.17 7.05
CA GLU A 230 0.49 17.17 6.98
C GLU A 230 -0.90 16.52 6.84
N ARG A 231 -0.99 15.45 6.05
CA ARG A 231 -2.25 14.71 5.87
C ARG A 231 -2.69 14.01 7.16
N TYR A 232 -1.75 13.40 7.89
CA TYR A 232 -2.03 12.81 9.19
C TYR A 232 -2.53 13.85 10.18
N GLU A 233 -1.84 14.98 10.30
CA GLU A 233 -2.25 16.09 11.16
C GLU A 233 -3.66 16.61 10.81
N ARG A 234 -3.94 16.82 9.53
CA ARG A 234 -5.24 17.31 9.05
C ARG A 234 -6.41 16.39 9.40
N HIS A 235 -6.19 15.08 9.39
CA HIS A 235 -7.22 14.08 9.66
C HIS A 235 -7.22 13.57 11.11
N GLY A 236 -6.31 14.08 11.95
CA GLY A 236 -6.18 13.70 13.35
C GLY A 236 -5.63 12.28 13.55
N TYR A 237 -4.84 11.76 12.61
CA TYR A 237 -4.22 10.44 12.73
C TYR A 237 -2.94 10.48 13.57
N ALA A 238 -2.72 9.43 14.34
CA ALA A 238 -1.48 9.27 15.11
C ALA A 238 -0.31 8.84 14.21
N VAL A 239 0.81 9.56 14.29
CA VAL A 239 2.06 9.18 13.62
C VAL A 239 2.87 8.25 14.52
N SER A 240 3.30 7.11 13.98
CA SER A 240 4.14 6.10 14.63
C SER A 240 5.45 5.89 13.85
N GLY A 241 6.28 4.91 14.25
CA GLY A 241 7.52 4.58 13.53
C GLY A 241 7.26 4.19 12.07
N ALA A 242 6.27 3.32 11.86
CA ALA A 242 5.75 2.99 10.55
C ALA A 242 4.25 3.34 10.43
N ASN A 243 3.86 3.83 9.26
CA ASN A 243 2.56 4.42 9.02
C ASN A 243 1.99 3.97 7.67
N VAL A 244 0.68 3.85 7.58
CA VAL A 244 0.01 3.57 6.29
C VAL A 244 -0.07 4.85 5.47
N ARG A 245 0.28 4.81 4.18
CA ARG A 245 0.10 5.98 3.30
C ARG A 245 -1.34 6.48 3.35
N SER A 246 -1.52 7.78 3.48
CA SER A 246 -2.82 8.41 3.74
C SER A 246 -3.89 8.03 2.70
N SER A 247 -3.48 7.88 1.43
CA SER A 247 -4.36 7.49 0.31
C SER A 247 -4.90 6.06 0.44
N ARG A 248 -4.20 5.18 1.17
CA ARG A 248 -4.62 3.83 1.53
C ARG A 248 -5.42 3.86 2.83
N LEU A 249 -4.93 4.59 3.83
CA LEU A 249 -5.56 4.72 5.15
C LEU A 249 -7.01 5.24 5.06
N HIS A 250 -7.25 6.29 4.28
CA HIS A 250 -8.60 6.82 4.07
C HIS A 250 -9.57 5.78 3.51
N ARG A 251 -9.09 4.91 2.60
CA ARG A 251 -9.93 3.84 2.03
C ARG A 251 -10.24 2.79 3.08
N ILE A 252 -9.24 2.36 3.85
CA ILE A 252 -9.43 1.39 4.94
C ILE A 252 -10.46 1.91 5.95
N LEU A 253 -10.35 3.16 6.37
CA LEU A 253 -11.25 3.76 7.34
C LEU A 253 -12.65 4.04 6.76
N ALA A 254 -12.76 4.44 5.49
CA ALA A 254 -14.05 4.67 4.84
C ALA A 254 -14.83 3.36 4.62
N ASP A 255 -14.13 2.26 4.30
CA ASP A 255 -14.73 0.94 4.11
C ASP A 255 -15.12 0.28 5.45
N ALA A 256 -14.50 0.72 6.55
CA ALA A 256 -14.81 0.29 7.90
C ALA A 256 -16.10 0.98 8.40
N GLY A 257 -17.24 0.33 8.20
CA GLY A 257 -18.47 0.70 8.91
C GLY A 257 -18.38 0.46 10.42
N GLU A 258 -19.37 0.90 11.20
CA GLU A 258 -19.41 0.92 12.68
C GLU A 258 -19.11 -0.41 13.42
N ARG A 259 -19.01 -1.54 12.71
CA ARG A 259 -18.82 -2.88 13.28
C ARG A 259 -17.72 -3.71 12.61
N ARG A 260 -16.94 -3.16 11.69
CA ARG A 260 -15.90 -3.89 10.97
C ARG A 260 -14.50 -3.48 11.45
N PRO A 261 -13.55 -4.42 11.54
CA PRO A 261 -12.15 -4.06 11.74
C PRO A 261 -11.68 -3.14 10.61
N CYS A 262 -10.89 -2.13 10.96
CA CYS A 262 -10.31 -1.20 9.99
C CYS A 262 -9.15 -1.91 9.28
N ALA A 263 -9.49 -2.78 8.32
CA ALA A 263 -8.52 -3.62 7.62
C ALA A 263 -8.80 -3.74 6.12
N TYR A 264 -7.72 -3.78 5.35
CA TYR A 264 -7.70 -4.20 3.96
C TYR A 264 -7.01 -5.57 3.86
N SER A 265 -7.55 -6.48 3.06
CA SER A 265 -6.99 -7.81 2.91
C SER A 265 -7.27 -8.40 1.54
N THR A 266 -6.22 -8.85 0.85
CA THR A 266 -6.31 -9.71 -0.34
C THR A 266 -5.96 -11.16 -0.03
N LEU A 267 -5.70 -11.51 1.24
CA LEU A 267 -5.38 -12.86 1.68
C LEU A 267 -6.51 -13.85 1.35
N ASP A 268 -6.17 -15.03 0.86
CA ASP A 268 -7.08 -16.17 0.74
C ASP A 268 -7.21 -16.95 2.07
N ALA A 269 -7.83 -18.13 2.05
CA ALA A 269 -8.04 -18.92 3.26
C ALA A 269 -6.73 -19.46 3.86
N ASP A 270 -5.80 -19.92 3.02
CA ASP A 270 -4.52 -20.46 3.46
C ASP A 270 -3.68 -19.35 4.09
N GLU A 271 -3.62 -18.19 3.43
CA GLU A 271 -2.84 -17.04 3.87
C GLU A 271 -3.43 -16.36 5.11
N ARG A 272 -4.76 -16.35 5.25
CA ARG A 272 -5.40 -15.91 6.50
C ARG A 272 -4.96 -16.78 7.67
N SER A 273 -4.86 -18.09 7.50
CA SER A 273 -4.37 -18.97 8.56
C SER A 273 -2.89 -18.74 8.89
N VAL A 274 -2.07 -18.28 7.93
CA VAL A 274 -0.68 -17.83 8.20
C VAL A 274 -0.68 -16.52 8.99
N LYS A 275 -1.52 -15.56 8.61
CA LYS A 275 -1.69 -14.30 9.35
C LYS A 275 -2.08 -14.57 10.82
N ASP A 276 -2.99 -15.49 11.06
CA ASP A 276 -3.45 -15.80 12.42
C ASP A 276 -2.33 -16.37 13.30
N VAL A 277 -1.41 -17.17 12.73
CA VAL A 277 -0.20 -17.61 13.42
C VAL A 277 0.70 -16.41 13.77
N ILE A 278 0.92 -15.50 12.83
CA ILE A 278 1.76 -14.30 13.03
C ILE A 278 1.17 -13.42 14.14
N LEU A 279 -0.15 -13.25 14.16
CA LEU A 279 -0.88 -12.53 15.19
C LEU A 279 -0.73 -13.18 16.57
N ALA A 280 -0.82 -14.51 16.65
CA ALA A 280 -0.67 -15.25 17.90
C ALA A 280 0.77 -15.30 18.43
N THR A 281 1.76 -14.95 17.61
CA THR A 281 3.19 -15.13 17.90
C THR A 281 3.95 -13.80 17.88
N TRP A 282 4.56 -13.48 16.74
CA TRP A 282 5.41 -12.33 16.54
C TRP A 282 4.66 -11.06 16.95
N ALA A 283 3.48 -10.80 16.38
CA ALA A 283 2.76 -9.53 16.56
C ALA A 283 2.21 -9.32 17.99
N LYS A 284 1.94 -10.40 18.75
CA LYS A 284 1.42 -10.32 20.13
C LYS A 284 2.33 -9.57 21.11
N SER A 285 3.62 -9.49 20.80
CA SER A 285 4.64 -8.92 21.69
C SER A 285 4.63 -7.39 21.77
N ASP A 286 3.75 -6.68 21.03
CA ASP A 286 3.61 -5.21 21.08
C ASP A 286 2.55 -4.72 22.10
N GLU A 287 1.87 -5.62 22.82
CA GLU A 287 0.89 -5.27 23.88
C GLU A 287 1.44 -5.36 25.32
N ALA A 288 2.76 -5.46 25.50
CA ALA A 288 3.40 -5.54 26.82
C ALA A 288 4.06 -4.24 27.26
#